data_AF-A0A379PPR1-F1
#
_entry.id   AF-A0A379PPR1-F1
#
_cell.length_a   1.000
_cell.length_b   1.000
_cell.length_c   1.000
_cell.angle_alpha   90.00
_cell.angle_beta   90.00
_cell.angle_gamma   90.00
#
_symmetry.space_group_name_H-M   'P 1'
#
loop_
_entity.id
_entity.type
_entity.pdbx_description
1 polymer ?
#
loop_
_entity_poly.entity_id
_entity_poly.type
_entity_poly.pdbx_seq_one_letter_code
_entity_poly.pdbx_strand_id
1 'polypeptide(L)'
;MRGSAQAQQRRSITAKELARRLGSSERTARRLIAEPRDQFLERAERRRKQVVELRQQGMKYREIAEKLEMSTGAVGRILHDARKLEG
;
A
#
# COMPACT_ATOMS: atom_id res chain seq x y z
N MET A 1 33.54 -3.62 -8.21
CA MET A 1 32.49 -2.59 -8.37
C MET A 1 31.29 -3.00 -7.53
N ARG A 2 30.94 -2.26 -6.47
CA ARG A 2 29.84 -2.61 -5.55
C ARG A 2 28.76 -1.52 -5.58
N GLY A 3 27.51 -1.95 -5.69
CA GLY A 3 26.33 -1.27 -5.16
C GLY A 3 25.83 -0.08 -5.96
N SER A 4 25.08 -0.33 -7.03
CA SER A 4 24.16 0.67 -7.57
C SER A 4 23.14 1.03 -6.50
N ALA A 5 23.20 2.29 -6.06
CA ALA A 5 22.21 2.94 -5.24
C ALA A 5 20.87 3.05 -6.02
N GLN A 6 20.15 1.94 -6.20
CA GLN A 6 18.79 1.93 -6.75
C GLN A 6 17.77 2.61 -5.83
N ALA A 7 18.19 3.17 -4.70
CA ALA A 7 17.36 3.88 -3.73
C ALA A 7 17.05 5.35 -4.10
N GLN A 8 17.44 5.83 -5.29
CA GLN A 8 17.13 7.19 -5.76
C GLN A 8 15.87 7.27 -6.65
N GLN A 9 15.14 6.18 -6.86
CA GLN A 9 13.86 6.25 -7.56
C GLN A 9 12.67 6.28 -6.59
N ARG A 10 11.87 7.36 -6.74
CA ARG A 10 10.55 7.68 -6.14
C ARG A 10 10.55 8.49 -4.83
N ARG A 11 11.10 9.70 -4.85
CA ARG A 11 10.38 10.84 -4.23
C ARG A 11 10.04 11.82 -5.33
N SER A 12 8.77 11.88 -5.73
CA SER A 12 8.29 12.79 -6.78
C SER A 12 8.54 14.26 -6.39
N ILE A 13 8.38 14.61 -5.11
CA ILE A 13 8.84 15.82 -4.43
C ILE A 13 8.87 15.57 -2.91
N THR A 14 9.66 16.32 -2.15
CA THR A 14 9.62 16.23 -0.68
C THR A 14 8.48 17.08 -0.09
N ALA A 15 8.05 16.79 1.15
CA ALA A 15 7.07 17.63 1.85
C ALA A 15 7.56 19.08 2.01
N LYS A 16 8.87 19.27 2.26
CA LYS A 16 9.52 20.60 2.33
C LYS A 16 9.44 21.35 1.01
N GLU A 17 9.69 20.66 -0.10
CA GLU A 17 9.61 21.26 -1.42
C GLU A 17 8.17 21.60 -1.81
N LEU A 18 7.23 20.70 -1.52
CA LEU A 18 5.80 20.93 -1.72
C LEU A 18 5.31 22.13 -0.88
N ALA A 19 5.72 22.21 0.38
CA ALA A 19 5.41 23.32 1.26
C ALA A 19 5.87 24.67 0.69
N ARG A 20 7.11 24.72 0.17
CA ARG A 20 7.65 25.92 -0.51
C ARG A 20 6.82 26.30 -1.73
N ARG A 21 6.46 25.34 -2.58
CA ARG A 21 5.63 25.59 -3.78
C ARG A 21 4.23 26.08 -3.43
N LEU A 22 3.66 25.58 -2.32
CA LEU A 22 2.33 25.96 -1.84
C LEU A 22 2.31 27.23 -0.98
N GLY A 23 3.47 27.82 -0.65
CA GLY A 23 3.55 28.92 0.31
C GLY A 23 2.98 28.56 1.70
N SER A 24 3.06 27.29 2.10
CA SER A 24 2.43 26.77 3.33
C SER A 24 3.40 25.96 4.18
N SER A 25 2.96 25.53 5.38
CA SER A 25 3.77 24.64 6.24
C SER A 25 3.86 23.22 5.67
N GLU A 26 4.90 22.47 6.04
CA GLU A 26 4.99 21.03 5.70
C GLU A 26 3.80 20.21 6.21
N ARG A 27 3.22 20.59 7.36
CA ARG A 27 2.02 19.94 7.91
C ARG A 27 0.82 20.16 6.99
N THR A 28 0.65 21.39 6.50
CA THR A 28 -0.42 21.74 5.54
C THR A 28 -0.21 21.01 4.21
N ALA A 29 1.02 21.03 3.68
CA ALA A 29 1.38 20.32 2.46
C ALA A 29 1.05 18.83 2.55
N ARG A 30 1.46 18.15 3.63
CA ARG A 30 1.13 16.74 3.87
C ARG A 30 -0.37 16.48 3.96
N ARG A 31 -1.12 17.36 4.63
CA ARG A 31 -2.57 17.24 4.76
C ARG A 31 -3.28 17.37 3.41
N LEU A 32 -2.86 18.32 2.58
CA LEU A 32 -3.49 18.59 1.28
C LEU A 32 -3.30 17.44 0.28
N ILE A 33 -2.17 16.75 0.34
CA ILE A 33 -1.91 15.59 -0.55
C ILE A 33 -2.34 14.26 0.05
N ALA A 34 -2.71 14.24 1.33
CA ALA A 34 -3.13 13.02 1.98
C ALA A 34 -4.42 12.53 1.34
N GLU A 35 -4.45 11.24 1.00
CA GLU A 35 -5.70 10.61 0.62
C GLU A 35 -6.71 10.71 1.79
N PRO A 36 -7.99 11.05 1.51
CA PRO A 36 -9.02 11.02 2.53
C PRO A 36 -9.08 9.67 3.25
N ARG A 37 -9.32 9.71 4.57
CA ARG A 37 -9.30 8.51 5.43
C ARG A 37 -10.21 7.40 4.92
N ASP A 38 -11.39 7.76 4.44
CA ASP A 38 -12.41 6.81 3.98
C ASP A 38 -11.99 6.13 2.67
N GLN A 39 -11.40 6.87 1.74
CA GLN A 39 -10.86 6.31 0.49
C GLN A 39 -9.71 5.34 0.77
N PHE A 40 -8.85 5.66 1.74
CA PHE A 40 -7.81 4.75 2.19
C PHE A 40 -8.38 3.45 2.75
N LEU A 41 -9.41 3.56 3.60
CA LEU A 41 -10.09 2.40 4.18
C LEU A 41 -10.73 1.52 3.12
N GLU A 42 -11.43 2.15 2.17
CA GLU A 42 -12.11 1.46 1.07
C GLU A 42 -11.10 0.70 0.20
N ARG A 43 -9.98 1.33 -0.19
CA ARG A 43 -8.91 0.62 -0.92
C ARG A 43 -8.34 -0.53 -0.12
N ALA A 44 -8.10 -0.33 1.18
CA ALA A 44 -7.56 -1.37 2.03
C ALA A 44 -8.53 -2.56 2.16
N GLU A 45 -9.84 -2.29 2.29
CA GLU A 45 -10.88 -3.31 2.34
C GLU A 45 -11.01 -4.06 1.01
N ARG A 46 -11.06 -3.33 -0.11
CA ARG A 46 -11.12 -3.90 -1.46
C ARG A 46 -9.94 -4.86 -1.69
N ARG A 47 -8.74 -4.44 -1.29
CA ARG A 47 -7.54 -5.28 -1.37
C ARG A 47 -7.67 -6.55 -0.53
N ARG A 48 -8.19 -6.47 0.70
CA ARG A 48 -8.43 -7.64 1.54
C ARG A 48 -9.43 -8.61 0.90
N LYS A 49 -10.54 -8.10 0.38
CA LYS A 49 -11.55 -8.91 -0.33
C LYS A 49 -10.96 -9.64 -1.54
N GLN A 50 -10.18 -8.93 -2.36
CA GLN A 50 -9.51 -9.53 -3.52
C GLN A 50 -8.57 -10.67 -3.13
N VAL A 51 -7.79 -10.52 -2.05
CA VAL A 51 -6.91 -11.60 -1.56
C VAL A 51 -7.70 -12.84 -1.17
N VAL A 52 -8.82 -12.67 -0.45
CA VAL A 52 -9.68 -13.77 -0.02
C VAL A 52 -10.33 -14.44 -1.23
N GLU A 53 -10.88 -13.67 -2.16
CA GLU A 53 -11.54 -14.17 -3.37
C GLU A 53 -10.56 -14.98 -4.24
N LEU A 54 -9.37 -14.44 -4.53
CA LEU A 54 -8.36 -15.17 -5.31
C LEU A 54 -7.91 -16.45 -4.60
N ARG A 55 -7.88 -16.44 -3.26
CA ARG A 55 -7.57 -17.65 -2.49
C ARG A 55 -8.69 -18.69 -2.58
N GLN A 56 -9.95 -18.27 -2.54
CA GLN A 56 -11.12 -19.15 -2.73
C GLN A 56 -11.15 -19.74 -4.14
N GLN A 57 -10.67 -18.99 -5.15
CA GLN A 57 -10.45 -19.48 -6.52
C GLN A 57 -9.28 -20.47 -6.66
N GLY A 58 -8.58 -20.80 -5.56
CA GLY A 58 -7.51 -21.80 -5.54
C GLY A 58 -6.10 -21.27 -5.82
N MET A 59 -5.92 -19.94 -5.97
CA MET A 59 -4.58 -19.39 -6.21
C MET A 59 -3.64 -19.61 -5.02
N LYS A 60 -2.36 -19.81 -5.34
CA LYS A 60 -1.27 -19.91 -4.36
C LYS A 60 -0.88 -18.52 -3.86
N TYR A 61 -0.28 -18.46 -2.67
CA TYR A 61 0.06 -17.18 -2.03
C TYR A 61 1.04 -16.35 -2.88
N ARG A 62 1.97 -17.00 -3.58
CA ARG A 62 2.93 -16.32 -4.48
C ARG A 62 2.24 -15.68 -5.68
N GLU A 63 1.30 -16.40 -6.30
CA GLU A 63 0.53 -15.91 -7.45
C GLU A 63 -0.33 -14.71 -7.06
N ILE A 64 -0.98 -14.76 -5.89
CA ILE A 64 -1.76 -13.62 -5.35
C ILE A 64 -0.85 -12.42 -5.07
N ALA A 65 0.32 -12.66 -4.48
CA ALA A 65 1.29 -11.63 -4.15
C ALA A 65 1.80 -10.92 -5.41
N GLU A 66 2.15 -11.68 -6.45
CA GLU A 66 2.56 -11.15 -7.75
C GLU A 66 1.43 -10.38 -8.43
N LYS A 67 0.22 -10.95 -8.48
CA LYS A 67 -0.96 -10.34 -9.13
C LYS A 67 -1.37 -9.01 -8.48
N LEU A 68 -1.22 -8.88 -7.17
CA LEU A 68 -1.61 -7.69 -6.42
C LEU A 68 -0.41 -6.81 -6.03
N GLU A 69 0.78 -7.07 -6.58
CA GLU A 69 2.02 -6.34 -6.32
C GLU A 69 2.31 -6.15 -4.82
N MET A 70 2.13 -7.22 -4.03
CA MET A 70 2.36 -7.22 -2.59
C MET A 70 3.30 -8.34 -2.16
N SER A 71 3.77 -8.30 -0.91
CA SER A 71 4.58 -9.40 -0.39
C SER A 71 3.72 -10.63 -0.05
N THR A 72 4.30 -11.82 -0.18
CA THR A 72 3.67 -13.08 0.24
C THR A 72 3.28 -13.09 1.72
N GLY A 73 4.08 -12.43 2.58
CA GLY A 73 3.76 -12.25 3.99
C GLY A 73 2.51 -11.40 4.23
N ALA A 74 2.30 -10.35 3.42
CA ALA A 74 1.09 -9.53 3.48
C ALA A 74 -0.16 -10.34 3.10
N VAL A 75 -0.08 -11.15 2.04
CA VAL A 75 -1.14 -12.10 1.65
C VAL A 75 -1.47 -13.03 2.82
N GLY A 76 -0.45 -13.68 3.39
CA GLY A 76 -0.62 -14.61 4.50
C GLY A 76 -1.27 -13.96 5.73
N ARG A 77 -0.89 -12.73 6.06
CA ARG A 77 -1.49 -11.97 7.17
C ARG A 77 -2.97 -11.68 6.92
N ILE A 78 -3.32 -11.21 5.73
CA ILE A 78 -4.72 -10.92 5.36
C ILE A 78 -5.59 -12.17 5.48
N LEU A 79 -5.12 -13.31 4.97
CA LEU A 79 -5.86 -14.57 5.03
C LEU A 79 -5.98 -15.12 6.46
N HIS A 80 -4.94 -14.94 7.28
CA HIS A 80 -5.01 -15.26 8.70
C HIS A 80 -6.08 -14.41 9.42
N ASP A 81 -6.10 -13.10 9.16
CA ASP A 81 -7.05 -12.19 9.81
C ASP A 81 -8.49 -12.47 9.32
N ALA A 82 -8.69 -12.81 8.05
CA ALA A 82 -9.99 -13.24 7.52
C ALA A 82 -10.53 -14.49 8.23
N ARG A 83 -9.69 -15.53 8.43
CA ARG A 83 -10.11 -16.75 9.15
C ARG A 83 -10.51 -16.49 10.60
N LYS A 84 -9.91 -15.50 11.26
CA LYS A 84 -10.26 -15.11 12.64
C LYS A 84 -11.58 -14.33 12.75
N LEU A 85 -12.06 -13.76 11.64
CA LEU A 85 -13.34 -13.05 11.61
C LEU A 85 -14.50 -14.00 11.28
N GLU A 86 -14.21 -15.10 10.59
CA GLU A 86 -15.20 -16.12 10.19
C GLU A 86 -15.43 -17.21 11.24
N GLY A 87 -14.47 -17.43 12.16
CA GLY A 87 -14.56 -18.41 13.25
C GLY A 87 -14.69 -17.74 14.60
#